data_AF-A0A251QGE0-F1
#
_entry.id   AF-A0A251QGE0-F1
#
_cell.length_a   1.000
_cell.length_b   1.000
_cell.length_c   1.000
_cell.angle_alpha   90.00
_cell.angle_beta   90.00
_cell.angle_gamma   90.00
#
_symmetry.space_group_name_H-M   'P 1'
#
loop_
_entity.id
_entity.type
_entity.pdbx_description
1 polymer ?
#
loop_
_entity_poly.entity_id
_entity_poly.type
_entity_poly.pdbx_seq_one_letter_code
_entity_poly.pdbx_strand_id
1 'polypeptide(L)'
;MNSPPLLLLQQSLTPISPTENLIQVKSPLPVHNSTLGARTPASSSSSLCYIRACAGKTTRRVGRGGRGNPDDYHGTLTALNSKGRFPRKSLGQHYMLDSEINEQLTAAANVGEGDVVLEIGPGTGSLTNVLISAGAFVLAIEKDPHMATLVSERFSETERFKVLKEDFVKCHIHSHMSSLLASIEPSSADSRHAKVVANIPFNISTDVVKRLLPMGDIFSEVVLLLQEETALRLVESSLRTSEYRPINIFVNFYSDPQFICKVPRTKFFPQPNVDAAVVKFKLKQPAHHPSVSSTKSFFSMVNSAFNGKRKMLRRSLQHICTPMEIENALGNVGRPATSRPEELSMDDFVKLHNLIVKV
;
A
#
# COMPACT_ATOMS: atom_id res chain seq x y z
N MET A 1 35.52 -53.18 -21.48
CA MET A 1 34.32 -52.71 -22.19
C MET A 1 34.24 -51.20 -22.05
N ASN A 2 34.48 -50.53 -23.18
CA ASN A 2 34.22 -49.14 -23.58
C ASN A 2 33.84 -48.10 -22.52
N SER A 3 34.71 -47.11 -22.35
CA SER A 3 34.33 -45.73 -22.05
C SER A 3 35.20 -44.81 -22.91
N PRO A 4 34.66 -44.13 -23.93
CA PRO A 4 35.41 -43.15 -24.70
C PRO A 4 35.32 -41.74 -24.08
N PRO A 5 36.24 -40.83 -24.45
CA PRO A 5 36.51 -39.58 -23.73
C PRO A 5 35.63 -38.40 -24.20
N LEU A 6 35.37 -37.47 -23.29
CA LEU A 6 34.77 -36.15 -23.56
C LEU A 6 35.84 -35.22 -24.16
N LEU A 7 35.71 -34.94 -25.46
CA LEU A 7 36.47 -33.94 -26.20
C LEU A 7 35.85 -32.54 -25.99
N LEU A 8 36.68 -31.59 -25.55
CA LEU A 8 36.41 -30.16 -25.55
C LEU A 8 36.23 -29.65 -26.99
N LEU A 9 35.13 -28.95 -27.25
CA LEU A 9 34.94 -28.11 -28.42
C LEU A 9 34.74 -26.66 -27.94
N GLN A 10 35.82 -25.89 -27.99
CA GLN A 10 35.77 -24.42 -27.99
C GLN A 10 35.22 -23.96 -29.35
N GLN A 11 34.04 -23.36 -29.36
CA GLN A 11 33.57 -22.57 -30.50
C GLN A 11 33.66 -21.09 -30.14
N SER A 12 34.51 -20.40 -30.88
CA SER A 12 34.72 -18.96 -30.91
C SER A 12 33.47 -18.23 -31.42
N LEU A 13 32.88 -17.36 -30.59
CA LEU A 13 31.84 -16.43 -31.00
C LEU A 13 32.50 -15.18 -31.60
N THR A 14 32.14 -14.85 -32.84
CA THR A 14 32.47 -13.57 -33.50
C THR A 14 31.54 -12.46 -33.02
N PRO A 15 32.02 -11.21 -32.83
CA PRO A 15 31.20 -10.10 -32.36
C PRO A 15 30.36 -9.49 -33.49
N ILE A 16 29.09 -9.25 -33.20
CA ILE A 16 28.11 -8.55 -34.05
C ILE A 16 28.24 -7.03 -33.79
N SER A 17 28.50 -6.26 -34.84
CA SER A 17 28.54 -4.79 -34.83
C SER A 17 27.15 -4.17 -34.68
N PRO A 18 26.97 -3.06 -33.94
CA PRO A 18 25.69 -2.37 -33.81
C PRO A 18 25.46 -1.39 -34.96
N THR A 19 24.32 -1.50 -35.63
CA THR A 19 23.80 -0.50 -36.58
C THR A 19 23.09 0.63 -35.83
N GLU A 20 23.62 1.84 -35.96
CA GLU A 20 23.00 3.10 -35.51
C GLU A 20 21.81 3.44 -36.40
N ASN A 21 20.64 3.68 -35.79
CA ASN A 21 19.51 4.33 -36.46
C ASN A 21 19.25 5.67 -35.75
N LEU A 22 19.70 6.75 -36.38
CA LEU A 22 19.32 8.12 -36.02
C LEU A 22 17.85 8.35 -36.39
N ILE A 23 17.00 8.61 -35.39
CA ILE A 23 15.68 9.21 -35.59
C ILE A 23 15.78 10.68 -35.17
N GLN A 24 15.67 11.57 -36.16
CA GLN A 24 15.57 13.01 -35.95
C GLN A 24 14.23 13.37 -35.28
N VAL A 25 14.31 14.08 -34.15
CA VAL A 25 13.17 14.70 -33.47
C VAL A 25 12.92 16.08 -34.09
N LYS A 26 11.73 16.29 -34.67
CA LYS A 26 11.24 17.61 -35.11
C LYS A 26 10.61 18.37 -33.93
N SER A 27 11.02 19.63 -33.77
CA SER A 27 10.49 20.60 -32.80
C SER A 27 9.10 21.13 -33.20
N PRO A 28 8.18 21.43 -32.27
CA PRO A 28 6.90 22.08 -32.59
C PRO A 28 7.03 23.61 -32.74
N LEU A 29 6.30 24.16 -33.70
CA LEU A 29 6.12 25.61 -33.96
C LEU A 29 5.15 26.26 -32.95
N PRO A 30 5.25 27.58 -32.70
CA PRO A 30 4.52 28.29 -31.65
C PRO A 30 3.10 28.73 -32.04
N VAL A 31 2.28 28.90 -31.00
CA VAL A 31 0.85 29.24 -31.00
C VAL A 31 0.62 30.73 -31.32
N HIS A 32 -0.30 31.01 -32.24
CA HIS A 32 -0.79 32.37 -32.54
C HIS A 32 -1.86 32.83 -31.54
N ASN A 33 -1.64 34.01 -30.96
CA ASN A 33 -2.66 34.82 -30.27
C ASN A 33 -3.54 35.54 -31.30
N SER A 34 -4.85 35.58 -31.07
CA SER A 34 -5.74 36.58 -31.65
C SER A 34 -6.75 37.10 -30.61
N THR A 35 -6.79 38.42 -30.52
CA THR A 35 -7.68 39.27 -29.73
C THR A 35 -8.85 39.79 -30.61
N LEU A 36 -9.88 40.32 -29.95
CA LEU A 36 -11.08 41.06 -30.43
C LEU A 36 -12.30 40.16 -30.73
N GLY A 37 -13.53 40.49 -30.33
CA GLY A 37 -14.06 41.70 -29.70
C GLY A 37 -15.51 41.48 -29.25
N ALA A 38 -15.99 42.40 -28.40
CA ALA A 38 -17.29 42.37 -27.76
C ALA A 38 -18.47 42.67 -28.69
N ARG A 39 -19.64 42.07 -28.41
CA ARG A 39 -20.99 42.65 -28.54
C ARG A 39 -22.07 41.70 -27.98
N THR A 40 -22.82 42.20 -26.99
CA THR A 40 -24.11 41.71 -26.47
C THR A 40 -25.27 42.30 -27.32
N PRO A 41 -26.50 41.71 -27.38
CA PRO A 41 -27.46 41.75 -26.26
C PRO A 41 -28.45 40.58 -26.06
N ALA A 42 -28.90 40.48 -24.80
CA ALA A 42 -30.24 40.16 -24.27
C ALA A 42 -30.95 38.82 -24.61
N SER A 43 -31.15 37.99 -23.58
CA SER A 43 -32.39 37.89 -22.77
C SER A 43 -32.69 36.46 -22.23
N SER A 44 -33.43 36.42 -21.13
CA SER A 44 -34.11 35.29 -20.46
C SER A 44 -33.36 34.46 -19.40
N SER A 45 -33.51 34.94 -18.15
CA SER A 45 -33.99 34.22 -16.95
C SER A 45 -33.66 32.72 -16.77
N SER A 46 -32.89 32.40 -15.73
CA SER A 46 -33.40 31.66 -14.56
C SER A 46 -32.35 31.59 -13.44
N SER A 47 -32.86 31.70 -12.23
CA SER A 47 -32.21 31.90 -10.96
C SER A 47 -31.42 30.68 -10.49
N LEU A 48 -30.27 30.88 -9.84
CA LEU A 48 -29.96 30.26 -8.53
C LEU A 48 -28.70 30.86 -7.89
N CYS A 49 -28.88 31.17 -6.61
CA CYS A 49 -28.08 31.96 -5.69
C CYS A 49 -26.68 31.38 -5.41
N TYR A 50 -25.62 32.16 -5.67
CA TYR A 50 -24.29 31.96 -5.09
C TYR A 50 -24.13 32.87 -3.88
N ILE A 51 -23.87 32.27 -2.71
CA ILE A 51 -23.52 33.02 -1.50
C ILE A 51 -22.06 33.47 -1.58
N ARG A 52 -21.91 34.78 -1.38
CA ARG A 52 -20.71 35.62 -1.30
C ARG A 52 -19.56 35.03 -0.48
N ALA A 53 -18.36 35.08 -1.07
CA ALA A 53 -17.09 35.10 -0.35
C ALA A 53 -16.90 36.46 0.35
N CYS A 54 -16.64 36.45 1.65
CA CYS A 54 -16.13 37.61 2.38
C CYS A 54 -14.60 37.54 2.41
N ALA A 55 -13.97 38.56 1.82
CA ALA A 55 -12.56 38.85 1.97
C ALA A 55 -12.28 39.53 3.33
N GLY A 56 -11.13 39.24 3.91
CA GLY A 56 -10.50 40.11 4.92
C GLY A 56 -10.26 39.46 6.27
N LYS A 57 -9.10 38.80 6.42
CA LYS A 57 -8.20 38.98 7.57
C LYS A 57 -6.83 38.40 7.22
N THR A 58 -5.92 39.31 6.93
CA THR A 58 -4.50 39.11 6.64
C THR A 58 -3.83 38.52 7.89
N THR A 59 -3.67 37.20 7.93
CA THR A 59 -2.74 36.57 8.87
C THR A 59 -1.33 36.69 8.31
N ARG A 60 -0.48 37.41 9.03
CA ARG A 60 0.95 37.56 8.75
C ARG A 60 1.57 36.18 8.52
N ARG A 61 2.01 35.90 7.28
CA ARG A 61 2.99 34.85 6.99
C ARG A 61 4.27 35.22 7.73
N VAL A 62 4.56 34.52 8.82
CA VAL A 62 5.91 34.46 9.37
C VAL A 62 6.77 33.74 8.33
N GLY A 63 7.64 34.49 7.66
CA GLY A 63 8.61 33.93 6.75
C GLY A 63 9.52 32.98 7.53
N ARG A 64 9.44 31.68 7.26
CA ARG A 64 10.49 30.74 7.61
C ARG A 64 11.63 30.95 6.60
N GLY A 65 12.66 31.64 7.07
CA GLY A 65 13.96 31.73 6.38
C GLY A 65 14.55 30.34 6.19
N GLY A 66 15.16 30.13 5.03
CA GLY A 66 15.69 28.85 4.58
C GLY A 66 16.76 28.28 5.51
N ARG A 67 16.42 27.15 6.13
CA ARG A 67 17.30 25.99 6.26
C ARG A 67 16.54 24.85 5.60
N GLY A 68 17.12 24.20 4.58
CA GLY A 68 16.49 23.08 3.89
C GLY A 68 16.04 22.01 4.88
N ASN A 69 14.91 21.36 4.60
CA ASN A 69 14.47 20.25 5.43
C ASN A 69 15.51 19.13 5.26
N PRO A 70 16.20 18.65 6.32
CA PRO A 70 17.21 17.59 6.19
C PRO A 70 16.68 16.28 5.62
N ASP A 71 15.37 16.16 5.42
CA ASP A 71 14.69 15.04 4.75
C ASP A 71 14.20 15.31 3.33
N ASP A 72 14.59 16.45 2.75
CA ASP A 72 14.33 16.74 1.34
C ASP A 72 15.23 15.91 0.40
N TYR A 73 15.10 16.15 -0.91
CA TYR A 73 15.91 15.54 -1.95
C TYR A 73 17.41 15.54 -1.64
N HIS A 74 17.93 16.67 -1.14
CA HIS A 74 19.34 16.81 -0.82
C HIS A 74 19.72 16.00 0.41
N GLY A 75 18.84 15.94 1.42
CA GLY A 75 18.99 15.07 2.58
C GLY A 75 19.16 13.59 2.20
N THR A 76 18.24 13.09 1.38
CA THR A 76 18.26 11.69 0.93
C THR A 76 19.52 11.37 0.15
N LEU A 77 19.91 12.20 -0.82
CA LEU A 77 21.12 11.98 -1.59
C LEU A 77 22.40 12.12 -0.75
N THR A 78 22.44 13.06 0.18
CA THR A 78 23.58 13.24 1.08
C THR A 78 23.79 11.99 1.94
N ALA A 79 22.70 11.44 2.51
CA ALA A 79 22.76 10.20 3.27
C ALA A 79 23.32 9.03 2.44
N LEU A 80 22.83 8.86 1.20
CA LEU A 80 23.31 7.81 0.30
C LEU A 80 24.77 8.00 -0.13
N ASN A 81 25.14 9.20 -0.55
CA ASN A 81 26.48 9.52 -1.06
C ASN A 81 27.54 9.45 0.04
N SER A 82 27.24 9.92 1.25
CA SER A 82 28.18 9.90 2.39
C SER A 82 28.67 8.49 2.73
N LYS A 83 27.88 7.46 2.39
CA LYS A 83 28.20 6.04 2.61
C LYS A 83 28.54 5.30 1.31
N GLY A 84 28.68 6.02 0.18
CA GLY A 84 29.00 5.46 -1.13
C GLY A 84 27.95 4.47 -1.66
N ARG A 85 26.66 4.73 -1.41
CA ARG A 85 25.57 3.78 -1.69
C ARG A 85 24.70 4.20 -2.85
N PHE A 86 24.28 3.18 -3.59
CA PHE A 86 23.33 3.30 -4.68
C PHE A 86 22.06 2.48 -4.38
N PRO A 87 20.87 2.97 -4.77
CA PRO A 87 19.62 2.25 -4.59
C PRO A 87 19.65 0.87 -5.25
N ARG A 88 19.23 -0.17 -4.51
CA ARG A 88 19.22 -1.56 -4.97
C ARG A 88 17.88 -1.92 -5.60
N LYS A 89 17.89 -2.05 -6.93
CA LYS A 89 16.70 -2.48 -7.70
C LYS A 89 16.11 -3.81 -7.22
N SER A 90 16.96 -4.77 -6.83
CA SER A 90 16.51 -6.08 -6.33
C SER A 90 15.75 -6.03 -4.99
N LEU A 91 15.90 -4.93 -4.23
CA LEU A 91 15.16 -4.67 -2.99
C LEU A 91 13.98 -3.72 -3.20
N GLY A 92 13.74 -3.24 -4.43
CA GLY A 92 12.64 -2.31 -4.71
C GLY A 92 12.81 -0.94 -4.04
N GLN A 93 14.04 -0.50 -3.79
CA GLN A 93 14.32 0.75 -3.08
C GLN A 93 13.95 1.97 -3.92
N HIS A 94 12.93 2.70 -3.47
CA HIS A 94 12.49 4.00 -3.97
C HIS A 94 12.30 4.93 -2.78
N TYR A 95 13.21 5.90 -2.62
CA TYR A 95 13.22 6.83 -1.50
C TYR A 95 12.29 8.02 -1.77
N MET A 96 11.46 8.37 -0.78
CA MET A 96 10.60 9.54 -0.84
C MET A 96 11.44 10.81 -0.74
N LEU A 97 11.24 11.75 -1.68
CA LEU A 97 11.95 13.04 -1.75
C LEU A 97 11.12 14.20 -1.23
N ASP A 98 9.86 13.95 -0.91
CA ASP A 98 8.87 14.96 -0.54
C ASP A 98 8.36 14.72 0.87
N SER A 99 8.74 15.62 1.79
CA SER A 99 8.32 15.55 3.17
C SER A 99 6.81 15.76 3.35
N GLU A 100 6.14 16.48 2.45
CA GLU A 100 4.68 16.68 2.53
C GLU A 100 3.94 15.34 2.39
N ILE A 101 4.47 14.40 1.61
CA ILE A 101 3.87 13.05 1.49
C ILE A 101 4.07 12.24 2.78
N ASN A 102 5.23 12.37 3.43
CA ASN A 102 5.47 11.73 4.74
C ASN A 102 4.56 12.32 5.83
N GLU A 103 4.31 13.63 5.80
CA GLU A 103 3.33 14.30 6.65
C GLU A 103 1.90 13.80 6.36
N GLN A 104 1.53 13.63 5.09
CA GLN A 104 0.22 13.06 4.71
C GLN A 104 0.04 11.62 5.19
N LEU A 105 1.08 10.76 5.09
CA LEU A 105 1.05 9.40 5.64
C LEU A 105 0.81 9.41 7.15
N THR A 106 1.57 10.24 7.86
CA THR A 106 1.50 10.40 9.33
C THR A 106 0.13 10.94 9.76
N ALA A 107 -0.40 11.95 9.04
CA ALA A 107 -1.71 12.53 9.29
C ALA A 107 -2.87 11.57 8.97
N ALA A 108 -2.76 10.76 7.91
CA ALA A 108 -3.77 9.76 7.57
C ALA A 108 -3.92 8.68 8.65
N ALA A 109 -2.83 8.36 9.35
CA ALA A 109 -2.81 7.49 10.52
C ALA A 109 -3.09 8.24 11.83
N ASN A 110 -3.42 9.54 11.78
CA ASN A 110 -3.67 10.38 12.95
C ASN A 110 -2.62 10.19 14.06
N VAL A 111 -1.34 10.07 13.68
CA VAL A 111 -0.25 9.79 14.63
C VAL A 111 -0.07 10.98 15.54
N GLY A 112 0.04 10.73 16.83
CA GLY A 112 0.29 11.74 17.86
C GLY A 112 1.24 11.29 18.95
N GLU A 113 1.38 12.15 19.95
CA GLU A 113 2.27 11.94 21.10
C GLU A 113 1.94 10.64 21.83
N GLY A 114 2.95 9.79 22.01
CA GLY A 114 2.84 8.52 22.74
C GLY A 114 2.33 7.34 21.90
N ASP A 115 1.95 7.54 20.64
CA ASP A 115 1.57 6.43 19.76
C ASP A 115 2.76 5.50 19.50
N VAL A 116 2.47 4.20 19.40
CA VAL A 116 3.44 3.19 18.94
C VAL A 116 3.20 2.93 17.46
N VAL A 117 4.24 3.12 16.64
CA VAL A 117 4.15 2.98 15.18
C VAL A 117 5.14 1.93 14.69
N LEU A 118 4.64 0.99 13.89
CA LEU A 118 5.46 0.12 13.06
C LEU A 118 5.74 0.81 11.71
N GLU A 119 7.01 0.92 11.35
CA GLU A 119 7.46 1.33 10.03
C GLU A 119 8.13 0.15 9.30
N ILE A 120 7.80 -0.06 8.03
CA ILE A 120 8.37 -1.15 7.22
C ILE A 120 9.23 -0.53 6.13
N GLY A 121 10.54 -0.79 6.17
CA GLY A 121 11.50 -0.24 5.21
C GLY A 121 11.75 1.26 5.40
N PRO A 122 12.33 1.68 6.55
CA PRO A 122 12.59 3.10 6.83
C PRO A 122 13.59 3.74 5.84
N GLY A 123 14.46 2.94 5.18
CA GLY A 123 15.43 3.45 4.22
C GLY A 123 16.37 4.49 4.84
N THR A 124 16.33 5.73 4.35
CA THR A 124 17.12 6.85 4.88
C THR A 124 16.54 7.47 6.15
N GLY A 125 15.34 7.06 6.56
CA GLY A 125 14.66 7.55 7.76
C GLY A 125 13.82 8.82 7.57
N SER A 126 13.45 9.16 6.32
CA SER A 126 12.68 10.39 6.06
C SER A 126 11.26 10.34 6.61
N LEU A 127 10.59 9.18 6.52
CA LEU A 127 9.28 8.98 7.16
C LEU A 127 9.44 8.81 8.68
N THR A 128 10.45 8.04 9.11
CA THR A 128 10.83 7.90 10.53
C THR A 128 10.95 9.25 11.25
N ASN A 129 11.60 10.24 10.62
CA ASN A 129 11.76 11.57 11.21
C ASN A 129 10.42 12.26 11.48
N VAL A 130 9.47 12.16 10.55
CA VAL A 130 8.13 12.76 10.69
C VAL A 130 7.33 12.06 11.79
N LEU A 131 7.42 10.73 11.87
CA LEU A 131 6.76 9.94 12.92
C LEU A 131 7.29 10.29 14.33
N ILE A 132 8.61 10.35 14.49
CA ILE A 132 9.24 10.74 15.77
C ILE A 132 8.91 12.19 16.12
N SER A 133 8.91 13.08 15.13
CA SER A 133 8.56 14.51 15.33
C SER A 133 7.10 14.69 15.75
N ALA A 134 6.20 13.77 15.37
CA ALA A 134 4.83 13.71 15.84
C ALA A 134 4.69 13.16 17.28
N GLY A 135 5.79 12.71 17.89
CA GLY A 135 5.83 12.17 19.24
C GLY A 135 5.65 10.66 19.32
N ALA A 136 5.74 9.93 18.21
CA ALA A 136 5.58 8.48 18.22
C ALA A 136 6.83 7.73 18.71
N PHE A 137 6.62 6.57 19.32
CA PHE A 137 7.61 5.50 19.44
C PHE A 137 7.59 4.65 18.19
N VAL A 138 8.70 4.61 17.45
CA VAL A 138 8.79 3.93 16.16
C VAL A 138 9.61 2.66 16.27
N LEU A 139 8.98 1.53 15.95
CA LEU A 139 9.66 0.28 15.65
C LEU A 139 9.75 0.13 14.13
N ALA A 140 10.96 0.21 13.58
CA ALA A 140 11.20 -0.02 12.17
C ALA A 140 11.68 -1.44 11.89
N ILE A 141 11.27 -2.01 10.76
CA ILE A 141 11.84 -3.26 10.22
C ILE A 141 12.53 -2.97 8.90
N GLU A 142 13.84 -3.16 8.85
CA GLU A 142 14.67 -2.90 7.68
C GLU A 142 15.41 -4.16 7.23
N LYS A 143 15.19 -4.54 5.97
CA LYS A 143 15.77 -5.74 5.37
C LYS A 143 17.19 -5.52 4.91
N ASP A 144 17.56 -4.31 4.49
CA ASP A 144 18.94 -3.98 4.12
C ASP A 144 19.78 -3.72 5.37
N PRO A 145 20.76 -4.58 5.70
CA PRO A 145 21.67 -4.41 6.82
C PRO A 145 22.27 -3.01 6.96
N HIS A 146 22.62 -2.39 5.84
CA HIS A 146 23.32 -1.11 5.83
C HIS A 146 22.36 0.06 6.05
N MET A 147 21.14 -0.03 5.53
CA MET A 147 20.11 0.97 5.81
C MET A 147 19.68 0.89 7.27
N ALA A 148 19.57 -0.32 7.83
CA ALA A 148 19.32 -0.51 9.25
C ALA A 148 20.38 0.17 10.12
N THR A 149 21.67 0.01 9.80
CA THR A 149 22.76 0.72 10.48
C THR A 149 22.66 2.23 10.30
N LEU A 150 22.44 2.71 9.07
CA LEU A 150 22.36 4.14 8.76
C LEU A 150 21.24 4.82 9.56
N VAL A 151 20.03 4.25 9.54
CA VAL A 151 18.89 4.83 10.24
C VAL A 151 19.06 4.72 11.76
N SER A 152 19.69 3.65 12.25
CA SER A 152 20.03 3.52 13.68
C SER A 152 21.04 4.56 14.15
N GLU A 153 22.08 4.84 13.36
CA GLU A 153 23.07 5.89 13.66
C GLU A 153 22.38 7.27 13.68
N ARG A 154 21.53 7.52 12.68
CA ARG A 154 20.80 8.79 12.51
C ARG A 154 19.92 9.14 13.71
N PHE A 155 19.27 8.16 14.30
CA PHE A 155 18.35 8.33 15.44
C PHE A 155 18.93 7.78 16.75
N SER A 156 20.26 7.70 16.87
CA SER A 156 20.93 7.16 18.06
C SER A 156 20.74 8.01 19.32
N GLU A 157 20.41 9.29 19.17
CA GLU A 157 20.18 10.23 20.29
C GLU A 157 18.73 10.19 20.81
N THR A 158 17.84 9.39 20.21
CA THR A 158 16.43 9.28 20.65
C THR A 158 16.10 7.87 21.13
N GLU A 159 15.44 7.79 22.29
CA GLU A 159 14.91 6.54 22.83
C GLU A 159 13.59 6.12 22.17
N ARG A 160 13.02 6.97 21.31
CA ARG A 160 11.76 6.71 20.61
C ARG A 160 11.93 5.93 19.31
N PHE A 161 13.13 5.45 19.01
CA PHE A 161 13.39 4.71 17.79
C PHE A 161 14.10 3.39 18.06
N LYS A 162 13.60 2.32 17.44
CA LYS A 162 14.26 1.02 17.38
C LYS A 162 14.15 0.46 15.98
N VAL A 163 15.24 -0.06 15.43
CA VAL A 163 15.22 -0.76 14.14
C VAL A 163 15.60 -2.23 14.30
N LEU A 164 14.80 -3.11 13.71
CA LEU A 164 15.07 -4.54 13.59
C LEU A 164 15.61 -4.82 12.19
N LYS A 165 16.78 -5.45 12.14
CA LYS A 165 17.43 -5.87 10.90
C LYS A 165 16.88 -7.22 10.46
N GLU A 166 15.65 -7.23 9.95
CA GLU A 166 14.91 -8.44 9.59
C GLU A 166 14.17 -8.27 8.26
N ASP A 167 13.83 -9.40 7.62
CA ASP A 167 12.91 -9.39 6.50
C ASP A 167 11.47 -9.36 7.05
N PHE A 168 10.71 -8.29 6.76
CA PHE A 168 9.33 -8.17 7.24
C PHE A 168 8.47 -9.39 6.88
N VAL A 169 8.69 -10.02 5.72
CA VAL A 169 7.90 -11.20 5.31
C VAL A 169 8.24 -12.44 6.14
N LYS A 170 9.39 -12.46 6.84
CA LYS A 170 9.91 -13.61 7.60
C LYS A 170 10.03 -13.39 9.11
N CYS A 171 9.96 -12.14 9.58
CA CYS A 171 10.06 -11.79 11.01
C CYS A 171 8.93 -12.42 11.84
N HIS A 172 8.95 -12.30 13.17
CA HIS A 172 7.81 -12.62 14.03
C HIS A 172 7.18 -11.33 14.58
N ILE A 173 6.58 -10.53 13.69
CA ILE A 173 6.12 -9.17 14.03
C ILE A 173 5.14 -9.13 15.22
N HIS A 174 4.24 -10.12 15.34
CA HIS A 174 3.30 -10.19 16.46
C HIS A 174 4.03 -10.22 17.82
N SER A 175 5.07 -11.04 17.93
CA SER A 175 5.89 -11.15 19.14
C SER A 175 6.67 -9.87 19.42
N HIS A 176 7.27 -9.26 18.40
CA HIS A 176 8.01 -8.00 18.53
C HIS A 176 7.12 -6.86 19.02
N MET A 177 5.92 -6.73 18.45
CA MET A 177 4.96 -5.69 18.83
C MET A 177 4.36 -5.93 20.20
N SER A 178 3.99 -7.17 20.52
CA SER A 178 3.44 -7.52 21.84
C SER A 178 4.44 -7.22 22.96
N SER A 179 5.72 -7.54 22.74
CA SER A 179 6.81 -7.23 23.66
C SER A 179 7.00 -5.72 23.86
N LEU A 180 6.96 -4.95 22.77
CA LEU A 180 7.07 -3.49 22.82
C LEU A 180 5.88 -2.83 23.53
N LEU A 181 4.65 -3.21 23.17
CA LEU A 181 3.44 -2.68 23.80
C LEU A 181 3.36 -3.00 25.29
N ALA A 182 3.88 -4.16 25.72
CA ALA A 182 3.96 -4.50 27.14
C ALA A 182 5.00 -3.67 27.92
N SER A 183 5.96 -3.05 27.23
CA SER A 183 7.01 -2.21 27.83
C SER A 183 6.66 -0.72 27.89
N ILE A 184 5.59 -0.30 27.22
CA ILE A 184 5.16 1.09 27.15
C ILE A 184 3.87 1.24 27.94
N GLU A 185 3.89 2.08 28.97
CA GLU A 185 2.67 2.39 29.73
C GLU A 185 1.67 3.14 28.83
N PRO A 186 0.42 2.66 28.72
CA PRO A 186 -0.57 3.31 27.86
C PRO A 186 -0.82 4.74 28.34
N SER A 187 -0.59 5.71 27.46
CA SER A 187 -0.89 7.12 27.75
C SER A 187 -2.40 7.41 27.77
N SER A 188 -3.22 6.52 27.18
CA SER A 188 -4.67 6.56 27.11
C SER A 188 -5.29 5.18 26.79
N ALA A 189 -6.61 5.02 26.94
CA ALA A 189 -7.30 3.79 26.52
C ALA A 189 -7.20 3.52 25.00
N ASP A 190 -7.10 4.58 24.18
CA ASP A 190 -6.95 4.48 22.72
C ASP A 190 -5.52 4.09 22.30
N SER A 191 -4.51 4.40 23.14
CA SER A 191 -3.09 4.05 22.89
C SER A 191 -2.74 2.57 23.09
N ARG A 192 -3.73 1.69 23.30
CA ARG A 192 -3.49 0.25 23.48
C ARG A 192 -3.07 -0.47 22.19
N HIS A 193 -3.48 0.05 21.03
CA HIS A 193 -3.15 -0.54 19.75
C HIS A 193 -2.11 0.31 19.04
N ALA A 194 -1.11 -0.35 18.47
CA ALA A 194 -0.15 0.29 17.61
C ALA A 194 -0.78 0.69 16.27
N LYS A 195 -0.04 1.47 15.49
CA LYS A 195 -0.37 1.83 14.11
C LYS A 195 0.72 1.34 13.17
N VAL A 196 0.40 1.18 11.89
CA VAL A 196 1.42 0.96 10.85
C VAL A 196 1.42 2.13 9.91
N VAL A 197 2.59 2.72 9.66
CA VAL A 197 2.78 3.78 8.66
C VAL A 197 4.03 3.45 7.87
N ALA A 198 3.90 3.17 6.57
CA ALA A 198 5.03 2.72 5.78
C ALA A 198 4.97 3.10 4.29
N ASN A 199 6.13 3.50 3.75
CA ASN A 199 6.41 3.52 2.32
C ASN A 199 7.11 2.22 1.92
N ILE A 200 6.32 1.19 1.60
CA ILE A 200 6.85 -0.16 1.41
C ILE A 200 7.42 -0.40 0.00
N PRO A 201 8.42 -1.29 -0.14
CA PRO A 201 8.83 -1.78 -1.45
C PRO A 201 7.65 -2.42 -2.21
N PHE A 202 7.46 -2.01 -3.46
CA PHE A 202 6.27 -2.39 -4.23
C PHE A 202 6.10 -3.89 -4.45
N ASN A 203 7.20 -4.64 -4.49
CA ASN A 203 7.22 -6.09 -4.72
C ASN A 203 6.68 -6.92 -3.55
N ILE A 204 6.51 -6.35 -2.35
CA ILE A 204 6.02 -7.06 -1.18
C ILE A 204 4.62 -6.63 -0.73
N SER A 205 3.95 -5.76 -1.49
CA SER A 205 2.68 -5.13 -1.09
C SER A 205 1.60 -6.13 -0.64
N THR A 206 1.41 -7.21 -1.41
CA THR A 206 0.38 -8.22 -1.08
C THR A 206 0.74 -9.02 0.17
N ASP A 207 2.01 -9.36 0.37
CA ASP A 207 2.47 -10.10 1.55
C ASP A 207 2.37 -9.25 2.81
N VAL A 208 2.69 -7.96 2.70
CA VAL A 208 2.52 -6.99 3.79
C VAL A 208 1.06 -6.89 4.21
N VAL A 209 0.14 -6.69 3.26
CA VAL A 209 -1.30 -6.62 3.52
C VAL A 209 -1.82 -7.92 4.15
N LYS A 210 -1.47 -9.08 3.57
CA LYS A 210 -1.90 -10.39 4.09
C LYS A 210 -1.41 -10.66 5.50
N ARG A 211 -0.26 -10.10 5.87
CA ARG A 211 0.34 -10.29 7.18
C ARG A 211 -0.23 -9.34 8.24
N LEU A 212 -0.48 -8.08 7.88
CA LEU A 212 -0.88 -7.04 8.83
C LEU A 212 -2.39 -7.03 9.11
N LEU A 213 -3.24 -7.17 8.09
CA LEU A 213 -4.69 -6.96 8.30
C LEU A 213 -5.32 -7.92 9.33
N PRO A 214 -4.90 -9.20 9.45
CA PRO A 214 -5.42 -10.08 10.50
C PRO A 214 -5.07 -9.67 11.93
N MET A 215 -4.09 -8.78 12.11
CA MET A 215 -3.54 -8.40 13.41
C MET A 215 -4.30 -7.24 14.07
N GLY A 216 -5.64 -7.25 13.98
CA GLY A 216 -6.50 -6.23 14.60
C GLY A 216 -6.44 -6.21 16.13
N ASP A 217 -5.90 -7.26 16.75
CA ASP A 217 -5.58 -7.35 18.17
C ASP A 217 -4.36 -6.49 18.58
N ILE A 218 -3.49 -6.17 17.63
CA ILE A 218 -2.29 -5.35 17.86
C ILE A 218 -2.43 -3.97 17.24
N PHE A 219 -2.95 -3.90 16.01
CA PHE A 219 -3.00 -2.66 15.24
C PHE A 219 -4.42 -2.12 15.10
N SER A 220 -4.59 -0.82 15.26
CA SER A 220 -5.86 -0.13 15.00
C SER A 220 -6.01 0.27 13.54
N GLU A 221 -4.90 0.67 12.91
CA GLU A 221 -4.87 1.11 11.52
C GLU A 221 -3.54 0.82 10.83
N VAL A 222 -3.64 0.61 9.52
CA VAL A 222 -2.52 0.37 8.62
C VAL A 222 -2.58 1.38 7.49
N VAL A 223 -1.61 2.28 7.43
CA VAL A 223 -1.47 3.29 6.38
C VAL A 223 -0.23 2.98 5.55
N LEU A 224 -0.44 2.74 4.26
CA LEU A 224 0.61 2.31 3.34
C LEU A 224 0.65 3.20 2.11
N LEU A 225 1.86 3.48 1.63
CA LEU A 225 2.07 3.93 0.26
C LEU A 225 2.31 2.71 -0.63
N LEU A 226 1.44 2.54 -1.62
CA LEU A 226 1.46 1.42 -2.57
C LEU A 226 1.53 1.93 -4.01
N GLN A 227 1.83 1.05 -4.97
CA GLN A 227 1.57 1.36 -6.39
C GLN A 227 0.10 1.70 -6.60
N GLU A 228 -0.20 2.67 -7.46
CA GLU A 228 -1.56 3.14 -7.68
C GLU A 228 -2.51 2.01 -8.09
N GLU A 229 -2.13 1.17 -9.06
CA GLU A 229 -2.93 0.01 -9.48
C GLU A 229 -3.22 -0.94 -8.31
N THR A 230 -2.23 -1.18 -7.46
CA THR A 230 -2.40 -2.06 -6.29
C THR A 230 -3.32 -1.41 -5.26
N ALA A 231 -3.18 -0.11 -5.01
CA ALA A 231 -4.04 0.65 -4.11
C ALA A 231 -5.51 0.61 -4.58
N LEU A 232 -5.77 0.96 -5.85
CA LEU A 232 -7.09 0.91 -6.45
C LEU A 232 -7.69 -0.50 -6.38
N ARG A 233 -6.90 -1.52 -6.71
CA ARG A 233 -7.34 -2.91 -6.63
C ARG A 233 -7.73 -3.30 -5.22
N LEU A 234 -7.01 -2.88 -4.18
CA LEU A 234 -7.29 -3.28 -2.79
C LEU A 234 -8.47 -2.52 -2.18
N VAL A 235 -8.65 -1.26 -2.55
CA VAL A 235 -9.54 -0.33 -1.86
C VAL A 235 -10.84 -0.03 -2.63
N GLU A 236 -10.76 0.12 -3.95
CA GLU A 236 -11.88 0.58 -4.78
C GLU A 236 -12.51 -0.54 -5.61
N SER A 237 -12.32 -1.80 -5.20
CA SER A 237 -12.82 -2.92 -5.99
C SER A 237 -14.34 -2.95 -6.04
N SER A 238 -14.88 -2.81 -7.24
CA SER A 238 -16.32 -2.98 -7.50
C SER A 238 -16.63 -4.43 -7.85
N LEU A 239 -17.80 -4.92 -7.38
CA LEU A 239 -18.31 -6.23 -7.80
C LEU A 239 -18.47 -6.29 -9.32
N ARG A 240 -18.40 -7.51 -9.87
CA ARG A 240 -18.56 -7.81 -11.30
C ARG A 240 -17.50 -7.21 -12.21
N THR A 241 -16.34 -6.84 -11.65
CA THR A 241 -15.17 -6.37 -12.41
C THR A 241 -14.10 -7.45 -12.48
N SER A 242 -13.22 -7.39 -13.48
CA SER A 242 -12.06 -8.29 -13.60
C SER A 242 -11.06 -8.16 -12.45
N GLU A 243 -11.12 -7.04 -11.73
CA GLU A 243 -10.21 -6.71 -10.64
C GLU A 243 -10.68 -7.22 -9.29
N TYR A 244 -11.93 -7.65 -9.16
CA TYR A 244 -12.43 -8.27 -7.93
C TYR A 244 -11.86 -9.69 -7.79
N ARG A 245 -11.10 -9.90 -6.73
CA ARG A 245 -10.26 -11.09 -6.46
C ARG A 245 -10.39 -11.52 -5.00
N PRO A 246 -9.87 -12.71 -4.63
CA PRO A 246 -9.85 -13.16 -3.24
C PRO A 246 -9.26 -12.15 -2.25
N ILE A 247 -8.30 -11.33 -2.69
CA ILE A 247 -7.68 -10.30 -1.83
C ILE A 247 -8.67 -9.22 -1.41
N ASN A 248 -9.70 -8.91 -2.20
CA ASN A 248 -10.72 -7.92 -1.85
C ASN A 248 -11.61 -8.42 -0.72
N ILE A 249 -11.97 -9.69 -0.77
CA ILE A 249 -12.67 -10.39 0.29
C ILE A 249 -11.79 -10.40 1.54
N PHE A 250 -10.50 -10.75 1.41
CA PHE A 250 -9.56 -10.70 2.52
C PHE A 250 -9.46 -9.32 3.19
N VAL A 251 -9.28 -8.25 2.39
CA VAL A 251 -9.19 -6.87 2.90
C VAL A 251 -10.47 -6.47 3.64
N ASN A 252 -11.64 -6.68 3.02
CA ASN A 252 -12.92 -6.31 3.62
C ASN A 252 -13.29 -7.17 4.84
N PHE A 253 -12.80 -8.40 4.93
CA PHE A 253 -13.01 -9.25 6.10
C PHE A 253 -12.35 -8.66 7.34
N TYR A 254 -11.13 -8.14 7.19
CA TYR A 254 -10.30 -7.69 8.31
C TYR A 254 -10.29 -6.18 8.53
N SER A 255 -10.75 -5.38 7.57
CA SER A 255 -10.60 -3.93 7.64
C SER A 255 -11.68 -3.19 6.86
N ASP A 256 -11.75 -1.89 7.11
CA ASP A 256 -12.46 -0.93 6.27
C ASP A 256 -11.40 -0.14 5.47
N PRO A 257 -11.23 -0.43 4.16
CA PRO A 257 -10.22 0.22 3.32
C PRO A 257 -10.66 1.61 2.87
N GLN A 258 -9.72 2.53 2.74
CA GLN A 258 -9.94 3.90 2.28
C GLN A 258 -8.78 4.39 1.40
N PHE A 259 -9.12 5.06 0.30
CA PHE A 259 -8.16 5.71 -0.59
C PHE A 259 -7.94 7.13 -0.09
N ILE A 260 -6.69 7.53 0.14
CA ILE A 260 -6.38 8.84 0.73
C ILE A 260 -5.99 9.83 -0.36
N CYS A 261 -4.93 9.56 -1.11
CA CYS A 261 -4.46 10.43 -2.17
C CYS A 261 -3.54 9.70 -3.17
N LYS A 262 -3.41 10.27 -4.37
CA LYS A 262 -2.40 9.85 -5.36
C LYS A 262 -1.06 10.54 -5.08
N VAL A 263 0.03 9.82 -5.34
CA VAL A 263 1.40 10.31 -5.20
C VAL A 263 2.14 10.14 -6.53
N PRO A 264 2.53 11.24 -7.20
CA PRO A 264 3.27 11.15 -8.46
C PRO A 264 4.62 10.46 -8.27
N ARG A 265 4.99 9.60 -9.22
CA ARG A 265 6.29 8.90 -9.26
C ARG A 265 7.50 9.84 -9.24
N THR A 266 7.33 11.10 -9.66
CA THR A 266 8.38 12.13 -9.65
C THR A 266 8.81 12.53 -8.24
N LYS A 267 8.07 12.12 -7.20
CA LYS A 267 8.39 12.35 -5.79
C LYS A 267 9.39 11.32 -5.22
N PHE A 268 9.92 10.41 -6.04
CA PHE A 268 10.80 9.33 -5.59
C PHE A 268 12.16 9.33 -6.28
N PHE A 269 13.18 8.80 -5.59
CA PHE A 269 14.48 8.47 -6.16
C PHE A 269 14.93 7.04 -5.81
N PRO A 270 15.32 6.21 -6.78
CA PRO A 270 15.09 6.40 -8.22
C PRO A 270 13.59 6.51 -8.50
N GLN A 271 13.22 7.18 -9.59
CA GLN A 271 11.81 7.27 -9.98
C GLN A 271 11.28 5.87 -10.37
N PRO A 272 10.16 5.40 -9.81
CA PRO A 272 9.52 4.16 -10.23
C PRO A 272 8.84 4.31 -11.59
N ASN A 273 8.45 3.17 -12.17
CA ASN A 273 7.78 3.16 -13.48
C ASN A 273 6.33 3.62 -13.43
N VAL A 274 5.69 3.50 -12.26
CA VAL A 274 4.26 3.76 -12.04
C VAL A 274 4.09 4.77 -10.92
N ASP A 275 2.96 5.47 -10.92
CA ASP A 275 2.54 6.31 -9.81
C ASP A 275 2.16 5.46 -8.59
N ALA A 276 2.07 6.13 -7.45
CA ALA A 276 1.73 5.54 -6.17
C ALA A 276 0.46 6.17 -5.59
N ALA A 277 -0.02 5.60 -4.49
CA ALA A 277 -1.13 6.14 -3.72
C ALA A 277 -0.99 5.79 -2.24
N VAL A 278 -1.49 6.68 -1.39
CA VAL A 278 -1.66 6.44 0.04
C VAL A 278 -3.01 5.79 0.27
N VAL A 279 -3.01 4.67 0.98
CA VAL A 279 -4.22 3.95 1.39
C VAL A 279 -4.20 3.72 2.89
N LYS A 280 -5.39 3.66 3.46
CA LYS A 280 -5.63 3.38 4.87
C LYS A 280 -6.51 2.15 5.00
N PHE A 281 -6.18 1.27 5.94
CA PHE A 281 -7.02 0.16 6.38
C PHE A 281 -7.30 0.35 7.86
N LYS A 282 -8.54 0.67 8.22
CA LYS A 282 -8.97 0.66 9.62
C LYS A 282 -9.23 -0.79 10.01
N LEU A 283 -8.46 -1.35 10.94
CA LEU A 283 -8.58 -2.77 11.26
C LEU A 283 -9.80 -3.03 12.14
N LYS A 284 -10.46 -4.16 11.86
CA LYS A 284 -11.54 -4.69 12.69
C LYS A 284 -10.90 -5.45 13.84
N GLN A 285 -11.35 -5.14 15.05
CA GLN A 285 -11.04 -5.93 16.23
C GLN A 285 -11.52 -7.38 16.06
N PRO A 286 -10.84 -8.40 16.61
CA PRO A 286 -11.22 -9.81 16.42
C PRO A 286 -12.70 -10.11 16.73
N ALA A 287 -13.27 -9.45 17.75
CA ALA A 287 -14.68 -9.59 18.11
C ALA A 287 -15.67 -9.06 17.05
N HIS A 288 -15.20 -8.25 16.11
CA HIS A 288 -15.99 -7.66 15.01
C HIS A 288 -15.68 -8.30 13.65
N HIS A 289 -14.85 -9.36 13.60
CA HIS A 289 -14.65 -10.11 12.35
C HIS A 289 -15.97 -10.78 11.93
N PRO A 290 -16.24 -10.92 10.62
CA PRO A 290 -17.43 -11.63 10.17
C PRO A 290 -17.49 -13.04 10.75
N SER A 291 -18.66 -13.42 11.26
CA SER A 291 -18.86 -14.71 11.92
C SER A 291 -18.81 -15.86 10.92
N VAL A 292 -17.73 -16.62 10.95
CA VAL A 292 -17.52 -17.85 10.18
C VAL A 292 -17.03 -18.96 11.11
N SER A 293 -17.40 -20.21 10.83
CA SER A 293 -16.99 -21.35 11.68
C SER A 293 -15.49 -21.53 11.77
N SER A 294 -14.76 -21.23 10.69
CA SER A 294 -13.31 -21.23 10.66
C SER A 294 -12.81 -20.27 9.60
N THR A 295 -12.01 -19.29 10.00
CA THR A 295 -11.38 -18.32 9.09
C THR A 295 -10.50 -19.01 8.04
N LYS A 296 -9.82 -20.09 8.43
CA LYS A 296 -9.00 -20.91 7.53
C LYS A 296 -9.87 -21.58 6.46
N SER A 297 -10.98 -22.20 6.87
CA SER A 297 -11.92 -22.82 5.93
C SER A 297 -12.57 -21.79 5.00
N PHE A 298 -12.97 -20.64 5.55
CA PHE A 298 -13.56 -19.54 4.79
C PHE A 298 -12.64 -19.07 3.67
N PHE A 299 -11.39 -18.74 3.98
CA PHE A 299 -10.46 -18.29 2.93
C PHE A 299 -10.05 -19.42 1.98
N SER A 300 -10.04 -20.68 2.43
CA SER A 300 -9.87 -21.82 1.53
C SER A 300 -11.01 -21.89 0.51
N MET A 301 -12.26 -21.77 0.96
CA MET A 301 -13.44 -21.73 0.10
C MET A 301 -13.41 -20.55 -0.87
N VAL A 302 -13.07 -19.35 -0.38
CA VAL A 302 -12.93 -18.15 -1.21
C VAL A 302 -11.88 -18.38 -2.30
N ASN A 303 -10.68 -18.85 -1.96
CA ASN A 303 -9.64 -19.11 -2.95
C ASN A 303 -10.10 -20.15 -3.99
N SER A 304 -10.74 -21.21 -3.54
CA SER A 304 -11.36 -22.23 -4.39
C SER A 304 -12.40 -21.65 -5.35
N ALA A 305 -13.24 -20.71 -4.90
CA ALA A 305 -14.25 -20.07 -5.74
C ALA A 305 -13.62 -19.40 -6.98
N PHE A 306 -12.49 -18.71 -6.80
CA PHE A 306 -11.78 -17.96 -7.84
C PHE A 306 -10.77 -18.78 -8.66
N ASN A 307 -10.64 -20.09 -8.42
CA ASN A 307 -9.63 -20.94 -9.09
C ASN A 307 -9.91 -21.21 -10.59
N GLY A 308 -11.02 -20.70 -11.14
CA GLY A 308 -11.32 -20.81 -12.55
C GLY A 308 -11.93 -19.52 -13.11
N LYS A 309 -11.29 -18.97 -14.16
CA LYS A 309 -11.85 -17.81 -14.88
C LYS A 309 -13.23 -18.17 -15.43
N ARG A 310 -14.24 -17.35 -15.12
CA ARG A 310 -15.62 -17.45 -15.63
C ARG A 310 -16.39 -18.71 -15.21
N LYS A 311 -15.89 -19.49 -14.25
CA LYS A 311 -16.62 -20.66 -13.72
C LYS A 311 -17.71 -20.22 -12.74
N MET A 312 -18.87 -20.89 -12.81
CA MET A 312 -19.94 -20.73 -11.81
C MET A 312 -19.51 -21.32 -10.47
N LEU A 313 -20.00 -20.76 -9.36
CA LEU A 313 -19.65 -21.19 -8.00
C LEU A 313 -19.91 -22.68 -7.75
N ARG A 314 -21.04 -23.20 -8.23
CA ARG A 314 -21.38 -24.63 -8.18
C ARG A 314 -20.34 -25.56 -8.83
N ARG A 315 -19.55 -25.06 -9.79
CA ARG A 315 -18.46 -25.81 -10.43
C ARG A 315 -17.14 -25.60 -9.71
N SER A 316 -16.87 -24.39 -9.24
CA SER A 316 -15.65 -24.08 -8.49
C SER A 316 -15.61 -24.76 -7.12
N LEU A 317 -16.75 -24.88 -6.44
CA LEU A 317 -16.86 -25.38 -5.07
C LEU A 317 -17.32 -26.85 -4.96
N GLN A 318 -17.44 -27.57 -6.09
CA GLN A 318 -17.96 -28.95 -6.12
C GLN A 318 -17.13 -29.99 -5.33
N HIS A 319 -15.92 -29.62 -4.90
CA HIS A 319 -15.06 -30.45 -4.04
C HIS A 319 -15.37 -30.28 -2.54
N ILE A 320 -16.16 -29.26 -2.17
CA ILE A 320 -16.61 -29.00 -0.79
C ILE A 320 -17.96 -29.67 -0.55
N CYS A 321 -18.90 -29.50 -1.49
CA CYS A 321 -20.26 -30.05 -1.42
C CYS A 321 -20.81 -30.27 -2.83
N THR A 322 -21.95 -30.95 -2.93
CA THR A 322 -22.55 -31.26 -4.24
C THR A 322 -23.03 -29.98 -4.94
N PRO A 323 -23.06 -29.94 -6.29
CA PRO A 323 -23.59 -28.79 -7.02
C PRO A 323 -25.01 -28.38 -6.60
N MET A 324 -25.87 -29.34 -6.27
CA MET A 324 -27.25 -29.09 -5.84
C MET A 324 -27.31 -28.38 -4.46
N GLU A 325 -26.46 -28.78 -3.51
CA GLU A 325 -26.35 -28.10 -2.22
C GLU A 325 -25.84 -26.67 -2.38
N ILE A 326 -24.88 -26.44 -3.29
CA ILE A 326 -24.36 -25.09 -3.58
C ILE A 326 -25.44 -24.22 -4.21
N GLU A 327 -26.19 -24.75 -5.18
CA GLU A 327 -27.28 -24.02 -5.83
C GLU A 327 -28.40 -23.65 -4.83
N ASN A 328 -28.78 -24.57 -3.94
CA ASN A 328 -29.74 -24.30 -2.86
C ASN A 328 -29.21 -23.24 -1.88
N ALA A 329 -27.94 -23.33 -1.47
CA ALA A 329 -27.32 -22.36 -0.59
C ALA A 329 -27.24 -20.97 -1.24
N LEU A 330 -26.91 -20.88 -2.54
CA LEU A 330 -26.96 -19.62 -3.28
C LEU A 330 -28.37 -19.02 -3.28
N GLY A 331 -29.40 -19.85 -3.48
CA GLY A 331 -30.80 -19.44 -3.37
C GLY A 331 -31.12 -18.80 -2.01
N ASN A 332 -30.67 -19.42 -0.91
CA ASN A 332 -30.84 -18.89 0.45
C ASN A 332 -30.08 -17.58 0.70
N VAL A 333 -28.96 -17.36 0.01
CA VAL A 333 -28.20 -16.10 0.03
C VAL A 333 -28.86 -15.02 -0.85
N GLY A 334 -29.85 -15.38 -1.68
CA GLY A 334 -30.49 -14.46 -2.63
C GLY A 334 -29.72 -14.31 -3.94
N ARG A 335 -28.96 -15.34 -4.34
CA ARG A 335 -28.10 -15.35 -5.54
C ARG A 335 -28.52 -16.47 -6.49
N PRO A 336 -28.48 -16.27 -7.83
CA PRO A 336 -28.87 -17.30 -8.79
C PRO A 336 -27.91 -18.49 -8.78
N ALA A 337 -28.38 -19.68 -9.15
CA ALA A 337 -27.58 -20.91 -9.30
C ALA A 337 -26.39 -20.76 -10.30
N THR A 338 -26.51 -19.79 -11.21
CA THR A 338 -25.49 -19.44 -12.21
C THR A 338 -24.44 -18.46 -11.70
N SER A 339 -24.52 -18.04 -10.42
CA SER A 339 -23.65 -17.01 -9.86
C SER A 339 -22.17 -17.33 -10.00
N ARG A 340 -21.39 -16.29 -10.21
CA ARG A 340 -19.92 -16.35 -10.28
C ARG A 340 -19.28 -15.67 -9.06
N PRO A 341 -18.03 -16.02 -8.72
CA PRO A 341 -17.35 -15.46 -7.55
C PRO A 341 -17.32 -13.93 -7.53
N GLU A 342 -17.10 -13.29 -8.69
CA GLU A 342 -17.05 -11.84 -8.83
C GLU A 342 -18.39 -11.12 -8.59
N GLU A 343 -19.50 -11.86 -8.51
CA GLU A 343 -20.84 -11.32 -8.30
C GLU A 343 -21.25 -11.31 -6.82
N LEU A 344 -20.48 -11.97 -5.95
CA LEU A 344 -20.76 -12.08 -4.52
C LEU A 344 -19.99 -11.03 -3.71
N SER A 345 -20.73 -10.35 -2.84
CA SER A 345 -20.16 -9.50 -1.79
C SER A 345 -19.48 -10.33 -0.70
N MET A 346 -18.72 -9.68 0.18
CA MET A 346 -18.18 -10.32 1.39
C MET A 346 -19.27 -11.04 2.19
N ASP A 347 -20.37 -10.34 2.47
CA ASP A 347 -21.45 -10.90 3.29
C ASP A 347 -22.12 -12.11 2.61
N ASP A 348 -22.21 -12.10 1.28
CA ASP A 348 -22.69 -13.27 0.53
C ASP A 348 -21.76 -14.47 0.70
N PHE A 349 -20.45 -14.26 0.65
CA PHE A 349 -19.47 -15.32 0.90
C PHE A 349 -19.55 -15.86 2.33
N VAL A 350 -19.73 -14.99 3.33
CA VAL A 350 -19.87 -15.41 4.75
C VAL A 350 -21.13 -16.26 4.93
N LYS A 351 -22.28 -15.79 4.41
CA LYS A 351 -23.54 -16.55 4.45
C LYS A 351 -23.41 -17.89 3.72
N LEU A 352 -22.83 -17.87 2.50
CA LEU A 352 -22.62 -19.08 1.71
C LEU A 352 -21.75 -20.10 2.46
N HIS A 353 -20.62 -19.65 3.03
CA HIS A 353 -19.73 -20.49 3.82
C HIS A 353 -20.46 -21.19 4.95
N ASN A 354 -21.23 -20.45 5.75
CA ASN A 354 -21.92 -20.97 6.92
C ASN A 354 -23.05 -21.95 6.55
N LEU A 355 -23.56 -21.90 5.31
CA LEU A 355 -24.55 -22.86 4.81
C LEU A 355 -23.92 -24.16 4.28
N ILE A 356 -22.74 -24.09 3.66
CA ILE A 356 -22.16 -25.24 2.94
C ILE A 356 -21.01 -25.92 3.67
N VAL A 357 -20.30 -25.21 4.54
CA VAL A 357 -19.24 -25.77 5.38
C VAL A 357 -19.84 -26.08 6.74
N LYS A 358 -20.31 -27.31 6.92
CA LYS A 358 -20.74 -27.81 8.23
C LYS A 358 -19.51 -27.99 9.13
N VAL A 359 -19.64 -27.56 10.38
CA VAL A 359 -18.61 -27.64 11.43
C VAL A 359 -18.25 -29.09 11.72
#